data_AF-A0A4Q5P7A8-F1
#
_entry.id   AF-A0A4Q5P7A8-F1
#
_cell.length_a   1.000
_cell.length_b   1.000
_cell.length_c   1.000
_cell.angle_alpha   90.00
_cell.angle_beta   90.00
_cell.angle_gamma   90.00
#
_symmetry.space_group_name_H-M   'P 1'
#
loop_
_entity.id
_entity.type
_entity.pdbx_description
1 polymer ?
#
loop_
_entity_poly.entity_id
_entity_poly.type
_entity_poly.pdbx_seq_one_letter_code
_entity_poly.pdbx_strand_id
1 'polypeptide(L)'
;MPDLAPETELSPAPRETPPEPTARKRPKPGERRIQILEALATMLEQPGSERITTSALAARLEVSEAALYRHFASKAQMFEGLIEFIEQTVFTLVNQINERESDLTVRIRKLVIMVLQFAEKNPGMTRVMVGDALVFENDRLQERMNQFFDKLEAGLRQNLRDEAAASGTATPTVDAQVRASLVVSFMVGRLQRFARSGFKRMPSEHLDPSLAILLA
;
A
#
# COMPACT_ATOMS: atom_id res chain seq x y z
N MET A 1 26.57 -17.79 88.72
CA MET A 1 27.07 -18.95 87.96
C MET A 1 26.00 -20.04 88.01
N PRO A 2 25.64 -20.68 86.91
CA PRO A 2 25.05 -20.10 85.69
C PRO A 2 23.84 -20.93 85.19
N ASP A 3 23.00 -20.39 84.31
CA ASP A 3 22.72 -21.06 83.04
C ASP A 3 22.19 -20.05 82.02
N LEU A 4 22.94 -19.93 80.93
CA LEU A 4 22.70 -19.04 79.79
C LEU A 4 22.09 -19.91 78.70
N ALA A 5 20.81 -19.70 78.38
CA ALA A 5 20.18 -20.23 77.17
C ALA A 5 19.94 -19.09 76.16
N PRO A 6 20.04 -19.36 74.85
CA PRO A 6 20.58 -18.42 73.88
C PRO A 6 19.53 -17.46 73.30
N GLU A 7 20.00 -16.25 72.98
CA GLU A 7 19.27 -15.26 72.19
C GLU A 7 18.95 -15.84 70.80
N THR A 8 17.66 -15.89 70.47
CA THR A 8 17.21 -16.31 69.14
C THR A 8 17.36 -15.13 68.18
N GLU A 9 18.40 -15.18 67.33
CA GLU A 9 18.58 -14.24 66.22
C GLU A 9 17.39 -14.34 65.24
N LEU A 10 16.56 -13.30 65.22
CA LEU A 10 15.57 -13.08 64.17
C LEU A 10 16.28 -12.68 62.88
N SER A 11 16.49 -13.66 62.00
CA SER A 11 16.94 -13.45 60.62
C SER A 11 15.92 -12.61 59.83
N PRO A 12 16.31 -11.53 59.14
CA PRO A 12 15.37 -10.75 58.33
C PRO A 12 15.03 -11.51 57.04
N ALA A 13 13.72 -11.65 56.78
CA ALA A 13 13.21 -12.22 55.53
C ALA A 13 13.72 -11.44 54.31
N PRO A 14 14.07 -12.11 53.19
CA PRO A 14 14.55 -11.43 51.99
C PRO A 14 13.44 -10.54 51.39
N ARG A 15 13.78 -9.27 51.16
CA ARG A 15 12.92 -8.34 50.41
C ARG A 15 12.89 -8.79 48.95
N GLU A 16 11.72 -9.22 48.48
CA GLU A 16 11.48 -9.45 47.06
C GLU A 16 11.58 -8.12 46.29
N THR A 17 12.57 -8.03 45.40
CA THR A 17 12.71 -6.93 44.44
C THR A 17 11.58 -6.97 43.41
N PRO A 18 10.97 -5.82 43.05
CA PRO A 18 9.97 -5.77 41.97
C PRO A 18 10.59 -6.18 40.63
N PRO A 19 9.81 -6.82 39.73
CA PRO A 19 10.31 -7.29 38.44
C PRO A 19 10.75 -6.12 37.57
N GLU A 20 11.96 -6.21 37.01
CA GLU A 20 12.48 -5.26 36.03
C GLU A 20 11.58 -5.17 34.79
N PRO A 21 11.36 -3.96 34.23
CA PRO A 21 10.63 -3.82 32.99
C PRO A 21 11.41 -4.49 31.85
N THR A 22 10.79 -5.49 31.22
CA THR A 22 11.37 -6.19 30.07
C THR A 22 11.62 -5.19 28.94
N ALA A 23 12.90 -4.92 28.68
CA ALA A 23 13.34 -4.03 27.62
C ALA A 23 12.83 -4.57 26.27
N ARG A 24 11.77 -3.96 25.73
CA ARG A 24 11.27 -4.26 24.39
C ARG A 24 12.43 -4.12 23.40
N LYS A 25 12.84 -5.24 22.79
CA LYS A 25 13.92 -5.29 21.79
C LYS A 25 13.69 -4.21 20.74
N ARG A 26 14.69 -3.33 20.56
CA ARG A 26 14.66 -2.30 19.52
C ARG A 26 14.50 -2.99 18.14
N PRO A 27 13.49 -2.64 17.34
CA PRO A 27 13.34 -3.15 15.98
C PRO A 27 14.58 -2.80 15.15
N LYS A 28 14.96 -3.65 14.19
CA LYS A 28 16.07 -3.34 13.29
C LYS A 28 15.74 -2.09 12.44
N PRO A 29 16.74 -1.30 11.99
CA PRO A 29 16.53 -0.02 11.30
C PRO A 29 15.60 -0.07 10.08
N GLY A 30 15.48 -1.21 9.39
CA GLY A 30 14.53 -1.40 8.27
C GLY A 30 13.12 -1.83 8.69
N GLU A 31 13.00 -2.62 9.75
CA GLU A 31 11.70 -3.08 10.28
C GLU A 31 10.86 -1.90 10.76
N ARG A 32 11.50 -0.90 11.36
CA ARG A 32 10.78 0.30 11.84
C ARG A 32 10.24 1.16 10.70
N ARG A 33 10.97 1.26 9.58
CA ARG A 33 10.50 2.00 8.39
C ARG A 33 9.21 1.37 7.85
N ILE A 34 9.17 0.05 7.75
CA ILE A 34 8.00 -0.70 7.28
C ILE A 34 6.81 -0.50 8.24
N GLN A 35 7.02 -0.64 9.55
CA GLN A 35 5.95 -0.42 10.55
C GLN A 35 5.33 0.98 10.44
N ILE A 36 6.14 2.00 10.15
CA ILE A 36 5.63 3.37 9.96
C ILE A 36 4.74 3.45 8.71
N LEU A 37 5.15 2.84 7.59
CA LEU A 37 4.36 2.81 6.35
C LEU A 37 3.07 2.00 6.51
N GLU A 38 3.13 0.87 7.21
CA GLU A 38 1.95 0.06 7.55
C GLU A 38 0.96 0.86 8.39
N ALA A 39 1.43 1.52 9.45
CA ALA A 39 0.57 2.36 10.28
C ALA A 39 -0.04 3.53 9.50
N LEU A 40 0.74 4.16 8.62
CA LEU A 40 0.23 5.19 7.71
C LEU A 40 -0.87 4.63 6.79
N ALA A 41 -0.65 3.49 6.15
CA ALA A 41 -1.64 2.84 5.30
C ALA A 41 -2.92 2.49 6.07
N THR A 42 -2.82 1.96 7.29
CA THR A 42 -4.01 1.66 8.11
C THR A 42 -4.76 2.92 8.52
N MET A 43 -4.07 4.03 8.80
CA MET A 43 -4.75 5.30 9.11
C MET A 43 -5.50 5.86 7.90
N LEU A 44 -5.00 5.62 6.69
CA LEU A 44 -5.64 6.05 5.44
C LEU A 44 -6.92 5.27 5.12
N GLU A 45 -7.04 4.03 5.61
CA GLU A 45 -8.25 3.21 5.49
C GLU A 45 -9.43 3.72 6.32
N GLN A 46 -9.22 4.61 7.29
CA GLN A 46 -10.32 5.12 8.11
C GLN A 46 -11.23 6.06 7.29
N PRO A 47 -12.54 5.78 7.18
CA PRO A 47 -13.48 6.66 6.47
C PRO A 47 -13.50 8.07 7.08
N GLY A 48 -13.48 9.11 6.24
CA GLY A 48 -13.50 10.50 6.70
C GLY A 48 -12.15 11.02 7.24
N SER A 49 -11.09 10.20 7.19
CA SER A 49 -9.73 10.66 7.49
C SER A 49 -9.19 11.46 6.31
N GLU A 50 -9.51 12.75 6.25
CA GLU A 50 -9.06 13.64 5.16
C GLU A 50 -7.58 14.01 5.29
N ARG A 51 -7.04 14.01 6.52
CA ARG A 51 -5.67 14.46 6.77
C ARG A 51 -5.00 13.63 7.86
N ILE A 52 -3.86 13.03 7.53
CA ILE A 52 -2.99 12.36 8.51
C ILE A 52 -2.01 13.38 9.08
N THR A 53 -1.96 13.55 10.40
CA THR A 53 -0.93 14.36 11.07
C THR A 53 0.21 13.47 11.57
N THR A 54 1.43 14.02 11.59
CA THR A 54 2.60 13.30 12.12
C THR A 54 2.45 12.99 13.61
N SER A 55 1.79 13.89 14.35
CA SER A 55 1.43 13.67 15.76
C SER A 55 0.51 12.46 15.94
N ALA A 56 -0.56 12.35 15.13
CA ALA A 56 -1.48 11.21 15.20
C ALA A 56 -0.81 9.89 14.79
N LEU A 57 0.06 9.93 13.78
CA LEU A 57 0.86 8.77 13.37
C LEU A 57 1.83 8.33 14.47
N ALA A 58 2.52 9.27 15.11
CA ALA A 58 3.44 9.00 16.21
C ALA A 58 2.69 8.41 17.43
N ALA A 59 1.53 8.98 17.77
CA ALA A 59 0.67 8.48 18.83
C ALA A 59 0.19 7.05 18.57
N ARG A 60 -0.24 6.74 17.33
CA ARG A 60 -0.65 5.38 16.93
C ARG A 60 0.48 4.35 17.06
N LEU A 61 1.72 4.80 16.87
CA LEU A 61 2.93 3.98 16.94
C LEU A 61 3.60 3.99 18.33
N GLU A 62 2.99 4.64 19.32
CA GLU A 62 3.51 4.83 20.68
C GLU A 62 4.94 5.39 20.72
N VAL A 63 5.23 6.37 19.87
CA VAL A 63 6.54 7.04 19.80
C VAL A 63 6.42 8.56 19.71
N SER A 64 7.54 9.26 19.90
CA SER A 64 7.60 10.70 19.63
C SER A 64 7.66 11.00 18.14
N GLU A 65 7.19 12.18 17.72
CA GLU A 65 7.34 12.64 16.33
C GLU A 65 8.81 12.68 15.90
N ALA A 66 9.71 13.09 16.80
CA ALA A 66 11.15 13.08 16.56
C ALA A 66 11.68 11.67 16.23
N ALA A 67 11.06 10.60 16.75
CA ALA A 67 11.44 9.24 16.40
C ALA A 67 11.02 8.87 14.96
N LEU A 68 9.89 9.38 14.45
CA LEU A 68 9.51 9.21 13.05
C LEU A 68 10.53 9.88 12.13
N TYR A 69 10.98 11.09 12.50
CA TYR A 69 11.93 11.86 11.69
C TYR A 69 13.34 11.27 11.61
N ARG A 70 13.68 10.28 12.46
CA ARG A 70 14.92 9.51 12.33
C ARG A 70 14.89 8.54 11.14
N HIS A 71 13.70 8.14 10.70
CA HIS A 71 13.51 7.18 9.61
C HIS A 71 13.06 7.85 8.31
N PHE A 72 12.39 8.99 8.40
CA PHE A 72 11.92 9.76 7.25
C PHE A 72 12.23 11.24 7.47
N ALA A 73 12.92 11.89 6.53
CA ALA A 73 13.29 13.30 6.69
C ALA A 73 12.08 14.25 6.69
N SER A 74 10.93 13.80 6.14
CA SER A 74 9.70 14.58 6.12
C SER A 74 8.47 13.66 6.03
N LYS A 75 7.29 14.20 6.30
CA LYS A 75 6.02 13.52 6.03
C LYS A 75 5.87 13.14 4.55
N ALA A 76 6.33 14.01 3.64
CA ALA A 76 6.32 13.71 2.21
C ALA A 76 7.15 12.45 1.88
N GLN A 77 8.29 12.22 2.54
CA GLN A 77 9.06 10.99 2.35
C GLN A 77 8.34 9.72 2.84
N MET A 78 7.44 9.83 3.83
CA MET A 78 6.60 8.71 4.26
C MET A 78 5.64 8.31 3.13
N PHE A 79 4.98 9.29 2.50
CA PHE A 79 4.13 9.05 1.33
C PHE A 79 4.91 8.57 0.11
N GLU A 80 6.12 9.11 -0.14
CA GLU A 80 7.00 8.59 -1.20
C GLU A 80 7.34 7.12 -0.98
N GLY A 81 7.61 6.70 0.25
CA GLY A 81 7.86 5.29 0.59
C GLY A 81 6.64 4.40 0.36
N LEU A 82 5.44 4.91 0.64
CA LEU A 82 4.19 4.18 0.38
C LEU A 82 3.91 4.06 -1.12
N ILE A 83 4.12 5.15 -1.88
CA ILE A 83 4.04 5.17 -3.34
C ILE A 83 5.05 4.19 -3.95
N GLU A 84 6.30 4.23 -3.49
CA GLU A 84 7.36 3.32 -3.95
C GLU A 84 6.96 1.86 -3.74
N PHE A 85 6.38 1.53 -2.59
CA PHE A 85 5.88 0.18 -2.31
C PHE A 85 4.74 -0.23 -3.26
N ILE A 86 3.80 0.67 -3.54
CA ILE A 86 2.70 0.43 -4.51
C ILE A 86 3.29 0.16 -5.90
N GLU A 87 4.17 1.05 -6.37
CA GLU A 87 4.82 0.93 -7.68
C GLU A 87 5.57 -0.39 -7.81
N GLN A 88 6.44 -0.73 -6.85
CA GLN A 88 7.22 -1.96 -6.86
C GLN A 88 6.31 -3.19 -6.89
N THR A 89 5.32 -3.24 -6.00
CA THR A 89 4.42 -4.39 -5.90
C THR A 89 3.64 -4.60 -7.20
N VAL A 90 3.01 -3.54 -7.72
CA VAL A 90 2.19 -3.64 -8.93
C VAL A 90 3.05 -3.97 -10.15
N PHE A 91 4.16 -3.27 -10.38
CA PHE A 91 4.98 -3.52 -11.56
C PHE A 91 5.69 -4.88 -11.53
N THR A 92 6.10 -5.37 -10.35
CA THR A 92 6.60 -6.75 -10.23
C THR A 92 5.55 -7.77 -10.66
N LEU A 93 4.30 -7.61 -10.22
CA LEU A 93 3.22 -8.52 -10.60
C LEU A 93 2.83 -8.39 -12.08
N VAL A 94 2.81 -7.17 -12.63
CA VAL A 94 2.60 -6.94 -14.07
C VAL A 94 3.66 -7.67 -14.90
N ASN A 95 4.93 -7.55 -14.54
CA ASN A 95 6.02 -8.22 -15.26
C ASN A 95 5.88 -9.74 -15.20
N GLN A 96 5.56 -10.31 -14.04
CA GLN A 96 5.30 -11.75 -13.89
C GLN A 96 4.12 -12.23 -14.75
N ILE A 97 3.06 -11.44 -14.87
CA ILE A 97 1.91 -11.76 -15.73
C ILE A 97 2.32 -11.72 -17.20
N ASN A 98 3.09 -10.71 -17.62
CA ASN A 98 3.59 -10.59 -18.98
C ASN A 98 4.51 -11.75 -19.39
N GLU A 99 5.35 -12.24 -18.46
CA GLU A 99 6.27 -13.36 -18.69
C GLU A 99 5.55 -14.72 -18.77
N ARG A 100 4.50 -14.92 -17.96
CA ARG A 100 3.86 -16.25 -17.81
C ARG A 100 2.69 -16.49 -18.76
N GLU A 101 2.01 -15.42 -19.18
CA GLU A 101 0.78 -15.52 -19.97
C GLU A 101 1.04 -15.10 -21.41
N SER A 102 0.91 -16.04 -22.35
CA SER A 102 1.09 -15.77 -23.78
C SER A 102 -0.15 -15.19 -24.43
N ASP A 103 -1.35 -15.54 -23.95
CA ASP A 103 -2.59 -15.01 -24.52
C ASP A 103 -2.81 -13.57 -24.05
N LEU A 104 -2.88 -12.62 -24.99
CA LEU A 104 -3.02 -11.20 -24.70
C LEU A 104 -4.31 -10.88 -23.93
N THR A 105 -5.43 -11.50 -24.32
CA THR A 105 -6.73 -11.22 -23.69
C THR A 105 -6.72 -11.70 -22.24
N VAL A 106 -6.20 -12.90 -22.00
CA VAL A 106 -6.02 -13.46 -20.65
C VAL A 106 -5.02 -12.62 -19.85
N ARG A 107 -3.95 -12.13 -20.48
CA ARG A 107 -2.94 -11.26 -19.85
C ARG A 107 -3.55 -9.95 -19.36
N ILE A 108 -4.30 -9.24 -20.23
CA ILE A 108 -4.98 -7.98 -19.86
C ILE A 108 -6.00 -8.25 -18.75
N ARG A 109 -6.79 -9.32 -18.87
CA ARG A 109 -7.76 -9.71 -17.84
C ARG A 109 -7.09 -9.94 -16.48
N LYS A 110 -6.00 -10.71 -16.45
CA LYS A 110 -5.22 -10.97 -15.23
C LYS A 110 -4.62 -9.69 -14.65
N LEU A 111 -4.12 -8.78 -15.48
CA LEU A 111 -3.59 -7.49 -15.05
C LEU A 111 -4.66 -6.66 -14.35
N VAL A 112 -5.83 -6.50 -14.98
CA VAL A 112 -6.94 -5.73 -14.38
C VAL A 112 -7.39 -6.36 -13.06
N ILE A 113 -7.61 -7.68 -13.05
CA ILE A 113 -7.98 -8.40 -11.82
C ILE A 113 -6.95 -8.17 -10.72
N MET A 114 -5.65 -8.27 -11.04
CA MET A 114 -4.57 -8.10 -10.08
C MET A 114 -4.56 -6.69 -9.48
N VAL A 115 -4.66 -5.64 -10.29
CA VAL A 115 -4.69 -4.25 -9.81
C VAL A 115 -5.89 -3.99 -8.92
N LEU A 116 -7.08 -4.47 -9.31
CA LEU A 116 -8.30 -4.28 -8.52
C LEU A 116 -8.27 -5.09 -7.21
N GLN A 117 -7.73 -6.30 -7.22
CA GLN A 117 -7.53 -7.11 -6.01
C GLN A 117 -6.48 -6.51 -5.07
N PHE A 118 -5.42 -5.91 -5.62
CA PHE A 118 -4.45 -5.18 -4.81
C PHE A 118 -5.14 -4.04 -4.05
N ALA A 119 -5.99 -3.27 -4.73
CA ALA A 119 -6.76 -2.20 -4.11
C ALA A 119 -7.73 -2.70 -3.03
N GLU A 120 -8.46 -3.78 -3.30
CA GLU A 120 -9.38 -4.41 -2.32
C GLU A 120 -8.67 -4.83 -1.03
N LYS A 121 -7.47 -5.39 -1.16
CA LYS A 121 -6.66 -5.83 -0.01
C LYS A 121 -5.98 -4.66 0.70
N ASN A 122 -5.86 -3.50 0.05
CA ASN A 122 -5.15 -2.34 0.57
C ASN A 122 -5.99 -1.04 0.40
N PRO A 123 -7.08 -0.87 1.17
CA PRO A 123 -7.97 0.29 1.05
C PRO A 123 -7.26 1.63 1.26
N GLY A 124 -6.35 1.71 2.25
CA GLY A 124 -5.57 2.92 2.49
C GLY A 124 -4.63 3.28 1.34
N MET A 125 -3.99 2.28 0.70
CA MET A 125 -3.17 2.49 -0.49
C MET A 125 -4.02 2.88 -1.70
N THR A 126 -5.25 2.39 -1.80
CA THR A 126 -6.19 2.81 -2.85
C THR A 126 -6.42 4.32 -2.79
N ARG A 127 -6.59 4.92 -1.61
CA ARG A 127 -6.75 6.39 -1.48
C ARG A 127 -5.52 7.17 -1.93
N VAL A 128 -4.32 6.58 -1.78
CA VAL A 128 -3.08 7.15 -2.34
C VAL A 128 -3.10 7.05 -3.86
N MET A 129 -3.42 5.87 -4.40
CA MET A 129 -3.47 5.64 -5.84
C MET A 129 -4.41 6.62 -6.53
N VAL A 130 -5.61 6.85 -5.99
CA VAL A 130 -6.59 7.76 -6.62
C VAL A 130 -6.40 9.23 -6.25
N GLY A 131 -5.33 9.58 -5.51
CA GLY A 131 -4.96 10.94 -5.17
C GLY A 131 -5.72 11.60 -4.01
N ASP A 132 -6.78 10.97 -3.50
CA ASP A 132 -7.59 11.50 -2.39
C ASP A 132 -6.75 11.74 -1.12
N ALA A 133 -5.84 10.82 -0.80
CA ALA A 133 -4.93 10.95 0.33
C ALA A 133 -3.81 12.00 0.13
N LEU A 134 -3.68 12.56 -1.07
CA LEU A 134 -2.57 13.41 -1.47
C LEU A 134 -2.96 14.88 -1.63
N VAL A 135 -4.24 15.23 -1.43
CA VAL A 135 -4.79 16.60 -1.62
C VAL A 135 -4.10 17.63 -0.71
N PHE A 136 -3.72 17.24 0.50
CA PHE A 136 -3.04 18.11 1.48
C PHE A 136 -1.53 17.88 1.56
N GLU A 137 -0.98 17.10 0.63
CA GLU A 137 0.44 16.78 0.58
C GLU A 137 1.11 17.53 -0.58
N ASN A 138 2.41 17.27 -0.80
CA ASN A 138 3.15 17.92 -1.87
C ASN A 138 2.65 17.45 -3.25
N ASP A 139 2.36 18.39 -4.16
CA ASP A 139 1.83 18.15 -5.52
C ASP A 139 2.62 17.10 -6.31
N ARG A 140 3.93 17.02 -6.11
CA ARG A 140 4.80 16.01 -6.77
C ARG A 140 4.38 14.56 -6.49
N LEU A 141 3.70 14.32 -5.37
CA LEU A 141 3.19 12.99 -5.01
C LEU A 141 2.00 12.61 -5.89
N GLN A 142 1.11 13.57 -6.17
CA GLN A 142 0.00 13.38 -7.11
C GLN A 142 0.53 13.15 -8.52
N GLU A 143 1.51 13.95 -8.95
CA GLU A 143 2.19 13.76 -10.24
C GLU A 143 2.79 12.36 -10.37
N ARG A 144 3.43 11.85 -9.30
CA ARG A 144 3.98 10.49 -9.29
C ARG A 144 2.90 9.41 -9.43
N MET A 145 1.72 9.60 -8.83
CA MET A 145 0.59 8.68 -9.01
C MET A 145 -0.03 8.77 -10.40
N ASN A 146 -0.07 9.95 -11.03
CA ASN A 146 -0.47 10.07 -12.42
C ASN A 146 0.51 9.31 -13.33
N GLN A 147 1.81 9.50 -13.14
CA GLN A 147 2.86 8.78 -13.87
C GLN A 147 2.79 7.26 -13.67
N PHE A 148 2.33 6.79 -12.50
CA PHE A 148 2.10 5.37 -12.26
C PHE A 148 1.02 4.80 -13.20
N PHE A 149 -0.12 5.48 -13.36
CA PHE A 149 -1.15 5.06 -14.31
C PHE A 149 -0.71 5.23 -15.77
N ASP A 150 0.04 6.30 -16.10
CA ASP A 150 0.60 6.50 -17.45
C ASP A 150 1.53 5.35 -17.84
N LYS A 151 2.34 4.84 -16.89
CA LYS A 151 3.20 3.68 -17.10
C LYS A 151 2.41 2.39 -17.31
N LEU A 152 1.33 2.18 -16.55
CA LEU A 152 0.42 1.05 -16.76
C LEU A 152 -0.24 1.12 -18.15
N GLU A 153 -0.71 2.30 -18.56
CA GLU A 153 -1.29 2.52 -19.88
C GLU A 153 -0.27 2.25 -20.99
N ALA A 154 0.95 2.77 -20.84
CA ALA A 154 2.02 2.56 -21.80
C ALA A 154 2.37 1.06 -21.95
N GLY A 155 2.40 0.31 -20.86
CA GLY A 155 2.62 -1.15 -20.87
C GLY A 155 1.49 -1.91 -21.57
N LEU A 156 0.23 -1.57 -21.27
CA LEU A 156 -0.93 -2.14 -21.95
C LEU A 156 -0.93 -1.83 -23.45
N ARG A 157 -0.63 -0.59 -23.83
CA ARG A 157 -0.53 -0.14 -25.22
C ARG A 157 0.54 -0.91 -25.98
N GLN A 158 1.68 -1.17 -25.36
CA GLN A 158 2.74 -1.97 -25.99
C GLN A 158 2.27 -3.41 -26.24
N ASN A 159 1.70 -4.06 -25.22
CA ASN A 159 1.14 -5.41 -25.34
C ASN A 159 0.08 -5.51 -26.45
N LEU A 160 -0.82 -4.51 -26.56
CA LEU A 160 -1.88 -4.45 -27.58
C LEU A 160 -1.33 -4.21 -28.99
N ARG A 161 -0.28 -3.38 -29.11
CA ARG A 161 0.34 -3.06 -30.41
C ARG A 161 1.02 -4.30 -31.01
N ASP A 162 1.71 -5.08 -30.18
CA ASP A 162 2.45 -6.27 -30.63
C ASP A 162 1.50 -7.33 -31.22
N GLU A 163 0.31 -7.52 -30.62
CA GLU A 163 -0.74 -8.37 -31.18
C GLU A 163 -1.34 -7.79 -32.47
N ALA A 164 -1.70 -6.49 -32.46
CA ALA A 164 -2.35 -5.87 -33.61
C ALA A 164 -1.45 -5.86 -34.87
N ALA A 165 -0.12 -5.83 -34.67
CA ALA A 165 0.87 -6.01 -35.72
C ALA A 165 0.90 -7.45 -36.27
N ALA A 166 0.70 -8.46 -35.41
CA ALA A 166 0.60 -9.86 -35.83
C ALA A 166 -0.71 -10.16 -36.57
N SER A 167 -1.81 -9.46 -36.24
CA SER A 167 -3.14 -9.67 -36.86
C SER A 167 -3.36 -8.91 -38.18
N GLY A 168 -2.42 -8.05 -38.62
CA GLY A 168 -2.52 -7.33 -39.90
C GLY A 168 -3.52 -6.15 -39.93
N THR A 169 -3.79 -5.55 -38.77
CA THR A 169 -4.73 -4.42 -38.64
C THR A 169 -4.25 -3.19 -39.43
N ALA A 170 -5.17 -2.40 -40.01
CA ALA A 170 -4.81 -1.20 -40.77
C ALA A 170 -4.29 -0.03 -39.87
N THR A 171 -4.73 0.04 -38.62
CA THR A 171 -4.44 1.13 -37.66
C THR A 171 -3.98 0.63 -36.28
N PRO A 172 -2.99 -0.28 -36.20
CA PRO A 172 -2.67 -1.04 -34.99
C PRO A 172 -2.24 -0.15 -33.81
N THR A 173 -1.65 1.01 -34.09
CA THR A 173 -1.21 1.94 -33.03
C THR A 173 -2.36 2.73 -32.42
N VAL A 174 -3.33 3.16 -33.23
CA VAL A 174 -4.47 3.96 -32.77
C VAL A 174 -5.42 3.07 -31.96
N ASP A 175 -5.71 1.88 -32.46
CA ASP A 175 -6.60 0.92 -31.79
C ASP A 175 -6.01 0.45 -30.45
N ALA A 176 -4.71 0.18 -30.40
CA ALA A 176 -4.01 -0.16 -29.16
C ALA A 176 -4.04 0.99 -28.14
N GLN A 177 -3.92 2.24 -28.58
CA GLN A 177 -3.99 3.40 -27.70
C GLN A 177 -5.38 3.57 -27.10
N VAL A 178 -6.44 3.49 -27.91
CA VAL A 178 -7.83 3.62 -27.43
C VAL A 178 -8.17 2.49 -26.45
N ARG A 179 -7.83 1.24 -26.78
CA ARG A 179 -8.08 0.09 -25.91
C ARG A 179 -7.32 0.19 -24.58
N ALA A 180 -6.04 0.58 -24.60
CA ALA A 180 -5.27 0.77 -23.37
C ALA A 180 -5.88 1.86 -22.47
N SER A 181 -6.24 3.01 -23.06
CA SER A 181 -6.86 4.12 -22.34
C SER A 181 -8.22 3.74 -21.74
N LEU A 182 -9.05 2.99 -22.46
CA LEU A 182 -10.33 2.47 -21.94
C LEU A 182 -10.13 1.53 -20.75
N VAL A 183 -9.16 0.62 -20.82
CA VAL A 183 -8.84 -0.32 -19.73
C VAL A 183 -8.35 0.42 -18.49
N VAL A 184 -7.45 1.40 -18.65
CA VAL A 184 -6.95 2.20 -17.53
C VAL A 184 -8.04 3.08 -16.93
N SER A 185 -8.85 3.74 -17.77
CA SER A 185 -9.98 4.56 -17.32
C SER A 185 -11.00 3.72 -16.52
N PHE A 186 -11.28 2.50 -16.97
CA PHE A 186 -12.12 1.56 -16.23
C PHE A 186 -11.52 1.24 -14.85
N MET A 187 -10.23 0.90 -14.78
CA MET A 187 -9.56 0.63 -13.51
C MET A 187 -9.63 1.83 -12.57
N VAL A 188 -9.22 3.01 -13.03
CA VAL A 188 -9.24 4.25 -12.24
C VAL A 188 -10.65 4.55 -11.71
N GLY A 189 -11.68 4.41 -12.56
CA GLY A 189 -13.07 4.60 -12.15
C GLY A 189 -13.52 3.62 -11.05
N ARG A 190 -13.10 2.34 -11.14
CA ARG A 190 -13.37 1.34 -10.09
C ARG A 190 -12.69 1.70 -8.76
N LEU A 191 -11.41 2.09 -8.82
CA LEU A 191 -10.65 2.48 -7.64
C LEU A 191 -11.23 3.75 -6.97
N GLN A 192 -11.59 4.75 -7.77
CA GLN A 192 -12.20 5.99 -7.28
C GLN A 192 -13.56 5.71 -6.63
N ARG A 193 -14.39 4.88 -7.25
CA ARG A 193 -15.70 4.49 -6.68
C ARG A 193 -15.53 3.74 -5.36
N PHE A 194 -14.54 2.85 -5.28
CA PHE A 194 -14.23 2.13 -4.04
C PHE A 194 -13.85 3.10 -2.92
N ALA A 195 -12.88 4.00 -3.16
CA ALA A 195 -12.47 5.02 -2.20
C ALA A 195 -13.62 5.94 -1.77
N ARG A 196 -14.36 6.52 -2.72
CA ARG A 196 -15.48 7.45 -2.45
C ARG A 196 -16.65 6.81 -1.71
N SER A 197 -16.83 5.50 -1.85
CA SER A 197 -17.87 4.76 -1.14
C SER A 197 -17.52 4.44 0.32
N GLY A 198 -16.33 4.84 0.80
CA GLY A 198 -15.79 4.39 2.08
C GLY A 198 -15.56 2.88 2.07
N PHE A 199 -15.04 2.36 0.95
CA PHE A 199 -14.70 0.95 0.74
C PHE A 199 -15.88 -0.03 0.73
N LYS A 200 -17.11 0.46 0.51
CA LYS A 200 -18.32 -0.38 0.46
C LYS A 200 -18.59 -0.96 -0.93
N ARG A 201 -18.15 -0.28 -1.99
CA ARG A 201 -18.33 -0.71 -3.39
C ARG A 201 -17.06 -1.38 -3.89
N MET A 202 -17.03 -2.71 -3.85
CA MET A 202 -15.86 -3.49 -4.24
C MET A 202 -15.47 -3.23 -5.71
N PRO A 203 -14.19 -2.94 -6.00
CA PRO A 203 -13.65 -2.83 -7.35
C PRO A 203 -14.03 -4.02 -8.27
N SER A 204 -14.09 -5.23 -7.73
CA SER A 204 -14.44 -6.48 -8.44
C SER A 204 -15.94 -6.68 -8.72
N GLU A 205 -16.83 -5.77 -8.30
CA GLU A 205 -18.27 -5.88 -8.53
C GLU A 205 -18.59 -6.03 -10.04
N HIS A 206 -19.19 -7.15 -10.45
CA HIS A 206 -19.45 -7.48 -11.87
C HIS A 206 -18.21 -7.48 -12.78
N LEU A 207 -17.02 -7.81 -12.25
CA LEU A 207 -15.77 -7.70 -13.01
C LEU A 207 -15.75 -8.60 -14.24
N ASP A 208 -16.13 -9.88 -14.11
CA ASP A 208 -16.05 -10.84 -15.22
C ASP A 208 -16.94 -10.43 -16.42
N PRO A 209 -18.23 -10.06 -16.23
CA PRO A 209 -19.04 -9.50 -17.31
C PRO A 209 -18.52 -8.17 -17.85
N SER A 210 -17.99 -7.30 -16.99
CA SER A 210 -17.44 -6.00 -17.43
C SER A 210 -16.25 -6.20 -18.36
N LEU A 211 -15.34 -7.11 -18.02
CA LEU A 211 -14.17 -7.43 -18.83
C LEU A 211 -14.54 -8.15 -20.13
N ALA A 212 -15.57 -8.99 -20.11
CA ALA A 212 -16.07 -9.62 -21.34
C ALA A 212 -16.58 -8.57 -22.34
N ILE A 213 -17.25 -7.52 -21.87
CA ILE A 213 -17.73 -6.43 -22.74
C ILE A 213 -16.57 -5.52 -23.17
N LEU A 214 -15.64 -5.22 -22.27
CA LEU A 214 -14.53 -4.30 -22.53
C LEU A 214 -13.47 -4.88 -23.49
N LEU A 215 -13.29 -6.21 -23.46
CA LEU A 215 -12.26 -6.92 -24.23
C LEU A 215 -12.83 -7.69 -25.43
N ALA A 216 -14.14 -7.64 -25.68
CA ALA A 216 -14.76 -8.14 -26.91
C ALA A 216 -14.28 -7.35 -28.14
#